data_AF-A0A387G0V0-F1
#
_entry.id   AF-A0A387G0V0-F1
#
_cell.length_a   1.000
_cell.length_b   1.000
_cell.length_c   1.000
_cell.angle_alpha   90.00
_cell.angle_beta   90.00
_cell.angle_gamma   90.00
#
_symmetry.space_group_name_H-M   'P 1'
#
loop_
_entity.id
_entity.type
_entity.pdbx_description
1 polymer ?
#
loop_
_entity_poly.entity_id
_entity_poly.type
_entity_poly.pdbx_seq_one_letter_code
_entity_poly.pdbx_strand_id
1 'polypeptide(L)'
;MKLNYLHIRDGFYYFRRAIPPRLRYQFDNKREFVISLGTKDRRLATLNYSKLDQKYDSLLKLAAQDPNFIGATEFQKMAADSGIHSFPDDVGSLSVPELIELTGKNLDIIRSLPSNPRIRAGVLAAALNSSVRLADIYDRYKVITRDKDLRRTPRERQKAQKPIELAISEFVVAIGDLDVRKLTKKEGYQFRDKLISDIESGKISASTANKKIMHLRKIINAVFQADYPELVNPFEVKAIEDTEKGRRKPFSEIEIEDITEKLHSNNVNDQLKAIMFVSMFTGAGCKELALLTSSDIVLDADIPHIRIKPNEFRTKVKGGGERHR
;
A
#
# COMPACT_ATOMS: atom_id res chain seq x y z
N MET A 1 -34.92 2.69 -17.26
CA MET A 1 -33.79 3.61 -17.57
C MET A 1 -32.79 2.84 -18.43
N LYS A 2 -32.46 3.30 -19.64
CA LYS A 2 -31.45 2.63 -20.49
C LYS A 2 -30.06 2.93 -19.95
N LEU A 3 -29.26 1.89 -19.64
CA LEU A 3 -27.90 1.99 -19.13
C LEU A 3 -26.90 2.00 -20.29
N ASN A 4 -26.87 3.10 -21.06
CA ASN A 4 -26.18 3.18 -22.35
C ASN A 4 -24.65 3.02 -22.27
N TYR A 5 -24.06 3.28 -21.10
CA TYR A 5 -22.59 3.27 -20.90
C TYR A 5 -22.11 2.14 -19.98
N LEU A 6 -22.95 1.13 -19.71
CA LEU A 6 -22.59 0.00 -18.85
C LEU A 6 -22.10 -1.19 -19.70
N HIS A 7 -20.88 -1.63 -19.43
CA HIS A 7 -20.23 -2.72 -20.17
C HIS A 7 -19.76 -3.81 -19.20
N ILE A 8 -19.63 -5.05 -19.70
CA ILE A 8 -19.12 -6.19 -18.92
C ILE A 8 -17.82 -6.64 -19.57
N ARG A 9 -16.78 -6.85 -18.76
CA ARG A 9 -15.52 -7.46 -19.17
C ARG A 9 -15.00 -8.37 -18.06
N ASP A 10 -14.68 -9.61 -18.39
CA ASP A 10 -14.18 -10.63 -17.44
C ASP A 10 -15.07 -10.80 -16.20
N GLY A 11 -16.39 -10.66 -16.39
CA GLY A 11 -17.40 -10.75 -15.33
C GLY A 11 -17.54 -9.52 -14.44
N PHE A 12 -16.71 -8.48 -14.61
CA PHE A 12 -16.83 -7.21 -13.89
C PHE A 12 -17.56 -6.16 -14.73
N TYR A 13 -18.32 -5.29 -14.06
CA TYR A 13 -18.97 -4.16 -14.69
C TYR A 13 -18.03 -2.97 -14.83
N TYR A 14 -18.11 -2.29 -15.98
CA TYR A 14 -17.35 -1.09 -16.33
C TYR A 14 -18.31 -0.01 -16.82
N PHE A 15 -18.03 1.24 -16.47
CA PHE A 15 -18.59 2.41 -17.12
C PHE A 15 -17.68 2.80 -18.29
N ARG A 16 -18.22 2.82 -19.52
CA ARG A 16 -17.50 3.31 -20.70
C ARG A 16 -18.33 4.34 -21.45
N ARG A 17 -17.80 5.56 -21.53
CA ARG A 17 -18.48 6.67 -22.21
C ARG A 17 -17.53 7.35 -23.18
N ALA A 18 -17.93 7.42 -24.45
CA ALA A 18 -17.14 8.05 -25.49
C ALA A 18 -16.98 9.57 -25.23
N ILE A 19 -15.78 10.08 -25.52
CA ILE A 19 -15.49 11.50 -25.54
C ILE A 19 -15.68 11.98 -26.99
N PRO A 20 -16.55 12.98 -27.24
CA PRO A 20 -16.76 13.54 -28.58
C PRO A 20 -15.42 13.96 -29.21
N PRO A 21 -15.15 13.65 -30.49
CA PRO A 21 -13.88 13.95 -31.16
C PRO A 21 -13.39 15.39 -30.94
N ARG A 22 -14.32 16.36 -31.03
CA ARG A 22 -14.06 17.78 -30.82
C ARG A 22 -13.63 18.18 -29.40
N LEU A 23 -13.79 17.30 -28.41
CA LEU A 23 -13.42 17.58 -27.02
C LEU A 23 -12.19 16.80 -26.58
N ARG A 24 -11.69 15.85 -27.37
CA ARG A 24 -10.63 14.93 -26.93
C ARG A 24 -9.34 15.66 -26.54
N TYR A 25 -9.00 16.75 -27.22
CA TYR A 25 -7.82 17.55 -26.90
C TYR A 25 -7.85 18.16 -25.49
N GLN A 26 -9.04 18.35 -24.91
CA GLN A 26 -9.25 18.84 -23.54
C GLN A 26 -9.13 17.73 -22.47
N PHE A 27 -8.90 16.48 -22.90
CA PHE A 27 -8.83 15.29 -22.04
C PHE A 27 -7.66 14.38 -22.43
N ASP A 28 -6.44 14.92 -22.61
CA ASP A 28 -5.25 14.15 -23.00
C ASP A 28 -5.45 13.31 -24.29
N ASN A 29 -6.28 13.76 -25.23
CA ASN A 29 -6.65 13.02 -26.44
C ASN A 29 -7.29 11.64 -26.20
N LYS A 30 -7.84 11.40 -25.00
CA LYS A 30 -8.56 10.16 -24.68
C LYS A 30 -9.80 10.01 -25.56
N ARG A 31 -10.08 8.77 -25.97
CA ARG A 31 -11.26 8.43 -26.80
C ARG A 31 -12.53 8.20 -25.99
N GLU A 32 -12.37 7.76 -24.74
CA GLU A 32 -13.46 7.39 -23.84
C GLU A 32 -13.01 7.49 -22.37
N PHE A 33 -13.97 7.69 -21.48
CA PHE A 33 -13.81 7.46 -20.05
C PHE A 33 -14.08 5.99 -19.75
N VAL A 34 -13.11 5.29 -19.17
CA VAL A 34 -13.23 3.86 -18.80
C VAL A 34 -12.98 3.72 -17.31
N ILE A 35 -13.99 3.29 -16.55
CA ILE A 35 -13.92 3.13 -15.10
C ILE A 35 -14.45 1.75 -14.73
N SER A 36 -13.67 0.97 -13.99
CA SER A 36 -14.17 -0.27 -13.38
C SER A 36 -15.13 0.06 -12.25
N LEU A 37 -16.29 -0.60 -12.21
CA LEU A 37 -17.25 -0.48 -11.11
C LEU A 37 -16.92 -1.42 -9.95
N GLY A 38 -15.86 -2.23 -10.08
CA GLY A 38 -15.33 -3.08 -9.01
C GLY A 38 -16.28 -4.19 -8.54
N THR A 39 -17.36 -4.46 -9.29
CA THR A 39 -18.39 -5.42 -8.88
C THR A 39 -18.82 -6.32 -10.03
N LYS A 40 -19.18 -7.56 -9.68
CA LYS A 40 -19.86 -8.52 -10.56
C LYS A 40 -21.38 -8.49 -10.37
N ASP A 41 -21.86 -7.78 -9.35
CA ASP A 41 -23.29 -7.63 -9.08
C ASP A 41 -23.87 -6.46 -9.89
N ARG A 42 -24.87 -6.78 -10.71
CA ARG A 42 -25.58 -5.83 -11.56
C ARG A 42 -26.29 -4.73 -10.78
N ARG A 43 -26.82 -5.00 -9.59
CA ARG A 43 -27.53 -4.00 -8.77
C ARG A 43 -26.56 -2.94 -8.26
N LEU A 44 -25.45 -3.37 -7.66
CA LEU A 44 -24.37 -2.46 -7.25
C LEU A 44 -23.75 -1.71 -8.43
N ALA A 45 -23.56 -2.39 -9.57
CA ALA A 45 -23.09 -1.74 -10.79
C ALA A 45 -24.04 -0.63 -11.27
N THR A 46 -25.35 -0.85 -11.21
CA THR A 46 -26.36 0.13 -11.61
C THR A 46 -26.37 1.35 -10.68
N LEU A 47 -26.18 1.14 -9.38
CA LEU A 47 -26.08 2.23 -8.40
C LEU A 47 -24.81 3.09 -8.61
N ASN A 48 -23.68 2.45 -8.90
CA ASN A 48 -22.43 3.16 -9.18
C ASN A 48 -22.44 3.83 -10.57
N TYR A 49 -23.16 3.24 -11.53
CA TYR A 49 -23.34 3.77 -12.88
C TYR A 49 -23.98 5.16 -12.86
N SER A 50 -25.09 5.35 -12.13
CA SER A 50 -25.88 6.59 -12.20
C SER A 50 -25.07 7.82 -11.77
N LYS A 51 -24.24 7.66 -10.73
CA LYS A 51 -23.32 8.70 -10.25
C LYS A 51 -22.26 9.06 -11.31
N LEU A 52 -21.68 8.05 -11.97
CA LEU A 52 -20.67 8.28 -13.01
C LEU A 52 -21.28 8.89 -14.27
N ASP A 53 -22.48 8.47 -14.66
CA ASP A 53 -23.17 9.01 -15.83
C ASP A 53 -23.46 10.51 -15.67
N GLN A 54 -24.03 10.90 -14.52
CA GLN A 54 -24.25 12.32 -14.20
C GLN A 54 -22.95 13.14 -14.15
N LYS A 55 -21.90 12.58 -13.56
CA LYS A 55 -20.57 13.21 -13.46
C LYS A 55 -19.99 13.49 -14.85
N TYR A 56 -19.90 12.46 -15.70
CA TYR A 56 -19.28 12.60 -17.02
C TYR A 56 -20.18 13.32 -18.01
N ASP A 57 -21.51 13.30 -17.84
CA ASP A 57 -22.43 14.14 -18.62
C ASP A 57 -22.18 15.62 -18.36
N SER A 58 -22.12 16.01 -17.10
CA SER A 58 -21.84 17.37 -16.67
C SER A 58 -20.47 17.83 -17.15
N LEU A 59 -19.44 16.97 -17.03
CA LEU A 59 -18.09 17.28 -17.52
C LEU A 59 -18.05 17.52 -19.04
N LEU A 60 -18.72 16.68 -19.84
CA LEU A 60 -18.75 16.86 -21.29
C LEU A 60 -19.56 18.09 -21.72
N LYS A 61 -20.62 18.45 -20.99
CA LYS A 61 -21.39 19.68 -21.21
C LYS A 61 -20.55 20.92 -20.92
N LEU A 62 -19.78 20.91 -19.83
CA LEU A 62 -18.87 22.00 -19.47
C LEU A 62 -17.72 22.14 -20.49
N ALA A 63 -17.10 21.03 -20.87
CA ALA A 63 -16.09 20.98 -21.93
C ALA A 63 -16.60 21.54 -23.26
N ALA A 64 -17.85 21.24 -23.62
CA ALA A 64 -18.46 21.76 -24.83
C ALA A 64 -18.72 23.27 -24.83
N GLN A 65 -18.80 23.90 -23.66
CA GLN A 65 -19.06 25.33 -23.50
C GLN A 65 -17.78 26.17 -23.45
N ASP A 66 -16.62 25.55 -23.26
CA ASP A 66 -15.35 26.25 -23.06
C ASP A 66 -14.21 25.57 -23.81
N PRO A 67 -13.66 26.20 -24.86
CA PRO A 67 -12.52 25.69 -25.61
C PRO A 67 -11.28 25.44 -24.74
N ASN A 68 -11.15 26.16 -23.62
CA ASN A 68 -10.03 26.05 -22.68
C ASN A 68 -10.37 25.20 -21.44
N PHE A 69 -11.43 24.40 -21.50
CA PHE A 69 -11.80 23.51 -20.41
C PHE A 69 -10.66 22.53 -20.10
N ILE A 70 -10.27 22.48 -18.83
CA ILE A 70 -9.31 21.53 -18.29
C ILE A 70 -10.10 20.47 -17.53
N GLY A 71 -9.89 19.19 -17.84
CA GLY A 71 -10.64 18.10 -17.21
C GLY A 71 -10.42 18.00 -15.69
N ALA A 72 -11.37 17.42 -14.96
CA ALA A 72 -11.25 17.24 -13.50
C ALA A 72 -9.97 16.51 -13.06
N THR A 73 -9.48 15.57 -13.87
CA THR A 73 -8.20 14.87 -13.62
C THR A 73 -6.99 15.79 -13.80
N GLU A 74 -7.04 16.73 -14.73
CA GLU A 74 -5.98 17.73 -14.90
C GLU A 74 -6.04 18.79 -13.82
N PHE A 75 -7.23 19.21 -13.35
CA PHE A 75 -7.33 20.05 -12.15
C PHE A 75 -6.77 19.37 -10.91
N GLN A 76 -6.96 18.05 -10.76
CA GLN A 76 -6.35 17.28 -9.66
C GLN A 76 -4.82 17.21 -9.77
N LYS A 77 -4.27 17.01 -10.98
CA LYS A 77 -2.82 17.04 -11.20
C LYS A 77 -2.26 18.44 -10.94
N MET A 78 -2.87 19.47 -11.54
CA MET A 78 -2.50 20.86 -11.31
C MET A 78 -2.61 21.24 -9.84
N ALA A 79 -3.63 20.79 -9.11
CA ALA A 79 -3.77 21.02 -7.67
C ALA A 79 -2.65 20.35 -6.86
N ALA A 80 -2.31 19.10 -7.19
CA ALA A 80 -1.21 18.38 -6.56
C ALA A 80 0.15 19.05 -6.83
N ASP A 81 0.35 19.59 -8.04
CA ASP A 81 1.60 20.23 -8.46
C ASP A 81 1.71 21.70 -8.04
N SER A 82 0.58 22.38 -7.76
CA SER A 82 0.55 23.80 -7.39
C SER A 82 0.78 24.04 -5.91
N GLY A 83 0.67 23.01 -5.05
CA GLY A 83 0.90 23.14 -3.61
C GLY A 83 -0.19 23.92 -2.87
N ILE A 84 -1.39 24.06 -3.46
CA ILE A 84 -2.54 24.69 -2.78
C ILE A 84 -2.90 23.84 -1.55
N HIS A 85 -2.85 24.47 -0.38
CA HIS A 85 -3.18 23.82 0.88
C HIS A 85 -4.69 23.83 1.10
N SER A 86 -5.28 22.67 1.43
CA SER A 86 -6.65 22.62 1.94
C SER A 86 -6.74 23.34 3.28
N PHE A 87 -7.79 24.12 3.50
CA PHE A 87 -8.09 24.64 4.84
C PHE A 87 -8.34 23.45 5.79
N PRO A 88 -7.86 23.52 7.05
CA PRO A 88 -8.25 22.57 8.08
C PRO A 88 -9.77 22.57 8.27
N ASP A 89 -10.36 21.42 8.62
CA ASP A 89 -11.82 21.32 8.82
C ASP A 89 -12.32 22.19 9.99
N ASP A 90 -11.42 22.52 10.92
CA ASP A 90 -11.69 23.40 12.07
C ASP A 90 -10.98 24.75 11.90
N VAL A 91 -11.37 25.51 10.88
CA VAL A 91 -10.86 26.86 10.61
C VAL A 91 -11.01 27.78 11.84
N GLY A 92 -11.98 27.51 12.71
CA GLY A 92 -12.28 28.29 13.90
C GLY A 92 -11.26 28.16 15.04
N SER A 93 -10.43 27.11 15.04
CA SER A 93 -9.37 26.94 16.06
C SER A 93 -8.02 27.53 15.65
N LEU A 94 -7.88 27.98 14.40
CA LEU A 94 -6.68 28.67 13.93
C LEU A 94 -6.62 30.11 14.46
N SER A 95 -5.42 30.56 14.80
CA SER A 95 -5.19 31.96 15.11
C SER A 95 -5.32 32.83 13.86
N VAL A 96 -5.67 34.11 14.03
CA VAL A 96 -5.76 35.07 12.92
C VAL A 96 -4.46 35.15 12.10
N PRO A 97 -3.26 35.15 12.70
CA PRO A 97 -2.00 35.11 11.93
C PRO A 97 -1.85 33.86 11.06
N GLU A 98 -2.20 32.67 11.57
CA GLU A 98 -2.12 31.41 10.81
C GLU A 98 -3.10 31.39 9.63
N LEU A 99 -4.31 31.93 9.83
CA LEU A 99 -5.29 32.10 8.76
C LEU A 99 -4.77 33.04 7.68
N ILE A 100 -4.18 34.18 8.04
CA ILE A 100 -3.61 35.14 7.09
C ILE A 100 -2.48 34.49 6.29
N GLU A 101 -1.59 33.74 6.95
CA GLU A 101 -0.48 33.07 6.28
C GLU A 101 -0.95 31.99 5.30
N LEU A 102 -1.87 31.11 5.73
CA LEU A 102 -2.41 30.05 4.90
C LEU A 102 -3.19 30.61 3.70
N THR A 103 -3.98 31.66 3.94
CA THR A 103 -4.75 32.33 2.88
C THR A 103 -3.83 33.07 1.91
N GLY A 104 -2.77 33.72 2.42
CA GLY A 104 -1.76 34.42 1.63
C GLY A 104 -0.99 33.48 0.70
N LYS A 105 -0.47 32.36 1.22
CA LYS A 105 0.20 31.32 0.44
C LYS A 105 -0.69 30.79 -0.69
N ASN A 106 -1.94 30.46 -0.37
CA ASN A 106 -2.91 30.00 -1.37
C ASN A 106 -3.23 31.09 -2.41
N LEU A 107 -3.31 32.36 -2.03
CA LEU A 107 -3.54 33.50 -2.95
C LEU A 107 -2.40 33.67 -3.95
N ASP A 108 -1.15 33.58 -3.51
CA ASP A 108 0.03 33.72 -4.38
C ASP A 108 0.13 32.56 -5.38
N ILE A 109 -0.21 31.34 -4.93
CA ILE A 109 -0.30 30.17 -5.79
C ILE A 109 -1.46 30.34 -6.81
N ILE A 110 -2.64 30.79 -6.39
CA ILE A 110 -3.77 31.03 -7.30
C ILE A 110 -3.41 32.11 -8.34
N ARG A 111 -2.60 33.10 -7.97
CA ARG A 111 -2.11 34.14 -8.89
C ARG A 111 -1.11 33.60 -9.90
N SER A 112 -0.28 32.61 -9.54
CA SER A 112 0.68 31.98 -10.45
C SER A 112 0.02 31.02 -11.45
N LEU A 113 -1.20 30.53 -11.15
CA LEU A 113 -2.02 29.77 -12.10
C LEU A 113 -2.49 30.63 -13.28
N PRO A 114 -2.76 30.01 -14.45
CA PRO A 114 -3.31 30.69 -15.61
C PRO A 114 -4.49 31.60 -15.25
N SER A 115 -4.55 32.80 -15.85
CA SER A 115 -5.51 33.85 -15.50
C SER A 115 -6.99 33.52 -15.76
N ASN A 116 -7.30 32.34 -16.30
CA ASN A 116 -8.67 31.91 -16.54
C ASN A 116 -9.41 31.62 -15.21
N PRO A 117 -10.52 32.32 -14.89
CA PRO A 117 -11.27 32.13 -13.65
C PRO A 117 -11.78 30.70 -13.43
N ARG A 118 -12.15 29.99 -14.50
CA ARG A 118 -12.63 28.59 -14.41
C ARG A 118 -11.50 27.62 -14.12
N ILE A 119 -10.30 27.88 -14.65
CA ILE A 119 -9.10 27.08 -14.33
C ILE A 119 -8.75 27.28 -12.87
N ARG A 120 -8.68 28.52 -12.40
CA ARG A 120 -8.40 28.82 -10.98
C ARG A 120 -9.45 28.19 -10.05
N ALA A 121 -10.74 28.32 -10.39
CA ALA A 121 -11.82 27.71 -9.60
C ALA A 121 -11.77 26.18 -9.64
N GLY A 122 -11.44 25.58 -10.78
CA GLY A 122 -11.30 24.14 -10.93
C GLY A 122 -10.13 23.55 -10.15
N VAL A 123 -8.96 24.19 -10.23
CA VAL A 123 -7.77 23.81 -9.45
C VAL A 123 -8.00 24.01 -7.96
N LEU A 124 -8.60 25.14 -7.55
CA LEU A 124 -8.96 25.40 -6.16
C LEU A 124 -9.96 24.36 -5.62
N ALA A 125 -11.03 24.07 -6.37
CA ALA A 125 -12.01 23.06 -5.99
C ALA A 125 -11.39 21.66 -5.93
N ALA A 126 -10.45 21.34 -6.82
CA ALA A 126 -9.72 20.07 -6.81
C ALA A 126 -8.72 19.97 -5.65
N ALA A 127 -8.07 21.08 -5.27
CA ALA A 127 -7.17 21.15 -4.12
C ALA A 127 -7.94 21.01 -2.80
N LEU A 128 -9.05 21.76 -2.66
CA LEU A 128 -9.93 21.69 -1.49
C LEU A 128 -10.63 20.32 -1.33
N ASN A 129 -10.88 19.62 -2.44
CA ASN A 129 -11.45 18.26 -2.44
C ASN A 129 -10.41 17.16 -2.67
N SER A 130 -9.11 17.49 -2.73
CA SER A 130 -8.08 16.46 -2.81
C SER A 130 -8.20 15.68 -1.50
N SER A 131 -8.50 14.39 -1.57
CA SER A 131 -8.48 13.51 -0.40
C SER A 131 -7.33 12.55 -0.61
N VAL A 132 -6.36 12.53 0.30
CA VAL A 132 -5.29 11.53 0.23
C VAL A 132 -5.87 10.25 0.80
N ARG A 133 -6.36 9.36 -0.06
CA ARG A 133 -7.02 8.12 0.36
C ARG A 133 -6.00 7.14 0.91
N LEU A 134 -6.44 6.29 1.85
CA LEU A 134 -5.58 5.26 2.42
C LEU A 134 -5.20 4.21 1.38
N ALA A 135 -6.06 3.95 0.40
CA ALA A 135 -5.74 3.06 -0.72
C ALA A 135 -4.55 3.56 -1.56
N ASP A 136 -4.45 4.87 -1.76
CA ASP A 136 -3.44 5.51 -2.62
C ASP A 136 -2.11 5.79 -1.90
N ILE A 137 -2.10 5.75 -0.55
CA ILE A 137 -0.92 6.10 0.25
C ILE A 137 0.27 5.15 0.01
N TYR A 138 -0.03 3.93 -0.44
CA TYR A 138 1.00 2.93 -0.68
C TYR A 138 1.92 3.31 -1.85
N ASP A 139 1.37 3.92 -2.90
CA ASP A 139 2.17 4.36 -4.04
C ASP A 139 3.12 5.49 -3.64
N ARG A 140 2.67 6.40 -2.76
CA ARG A 140 3.55 7.44 -2.20
C ARG A 140 4.64 6.84 -1.33
N TYR A 141 4.30 5.87 -0.47
CA TYR A 141 5.26 5.16 0.35
C TYR A 141 6.35 4.45 -0.48
N LYS A 142 6.01 3.88 -1.64
CA LYS A 142 6.97 3.27 -2.56
C LYS A 142 7.99 4.28 -3.09
N VAL A 143 7.53 5.48 -3.45
CA VAL A 143 8.42 6.55 -3.94
C VAL A 143 9.40 6.97 -2.86
N ILE A 144 8.90 7.17 -1.62
CA ILE A 144 9.72 7.59 -0.47
C ILE A 144 10.75 6.52 -0.09
N THR A 145 10.34 5.24 -0.08
CA THR A 145 11.19 4.12 0.37
C THR A 145 11.92 3.39 -0.75
N ARG A 146 12.12 4.05 -1.89
CA ARG A 146 12.80 3.48 -3.08
C ARG A 146 14.21 2.98 -2.77
N ASP A 147 14.89 3.61 -1.81
CA ASP A 147 16.21 3.21 -1.31
C ASP A 147 16.22 1.76 -0.79
N LYS A 148 15.14 1.33 -0.14
CA LYS A 148 15.01 -0.02 0.44
C LYS A 148 14.82 -1.10 -0.61
N ASP A 149 14.39 -0.72 -1.80
CA ASP A 149 14.10 -1.62 -2.90
C ASP A 149 15.28 -1.77 -3.87
N LEU A 150 16.29 -0.87 -3.83
CA LEU A 150 17.48 -0.91 -4.69
C LEU A 150 18.23 -2.25 -4.63
N ARG A 151 18.23 -2.92 -3.46
CA ARG A 151 18.96 -4.18 -3.23
C ARG A 151 18.05 -5.40 -3.05
N ARG A 152 16.77 -5.28 -3.39
CA ARG A 152 15.81 -6.39 -3.24
C ARG A 152 15.52 -7.06 -4.58
N THR A 153 15.51 -8.38 -4.57
CA THR A 153 14.99 -9.17 -5.70
C THR A 153 13.49 -8.87 -5.92
N PRO A 154 12.93 -9.10 -7.13
CA PRO A 154 11.50 -8.93 -7.39
C PRO A 154 10.61 -9.70 -6.40
N ARG A 155 11.00 -10.93 -6.03
CA ARG A 155 10.29 -11.76 -5.05
C ARG A 155 10.32 -11.17 -3.64
N GLU A 156 11.44 -10.58 -3.23
CA GLU A 156 11.56 -9.93 -1.92
C GLU A 156 10.75 -8.64 -1.84
N ARG A 157 10.70 -7.86 -2.94
CA ARG A 157 9.82 -6.70 -3.07
C ARG A 157 8.35 -7.11 -2.91
N GLN A 158 7.90 -8.11 -3.64
CA GLN A 158 6.53 -8.62 -3.54
C GLN A 158 6.21 -9.14 -2.13
N LYS A 159 7.14 -9.86 -1.50
CA LYS A 159 6.96 -10.38 -0.13
C LYS A 159 6.88 -9.27 0.91
N ALA A 160 7.56 -8.13 0.69
CA ALA A 160 7.47 -6.96 1.55
C ALA A 160 6.20 -6.13 1.32
N GLN A 161 5.69 -6.11 0.08
CA GLN A 161 4.50 -5.38 -0.35
C GLN A 161 3.20 -6.03 0.13
N LYS A 162 3.03 -7.34 -0.08
CA LYS A 162 1.77 -8.05 0.21
C LYS A 162 1.20 -7.83 1.61
N PRO A 163 2.00 -7.88 2.71
CA PRO A 163 1.46 -7.67 4.06
C PRO A 163 0.89 -6.26 4.28
N ILE A 164 1.47 -5.27 3.61
CA ILE A 164 1.03 -3.87 3.66
C ILE A 164 -0.31 -3.73 2.92
N GLU A 165 -0.39 -4.22 1.69
CA GLU A 165 -1.61 -4.17 0.89
C GLU A 165 -2.78 -4.86 1.60
N LEU A 166 -2.51 -6.01 2.22
CA LEU A 166 -3.52 -6.74 2.99
C LEU A 166 -4.01 -5.91 4.19
N ALA A 167 -3.11 -5.24 4.91
CA ALA A 167 -3.49 -4.41 6.05
C ALA A 167 -4.32 -3.18 5.62
N ILE A 168 -3.94 -2.52 4.51
CA ILE A 168 -4.70 -1.40 3.92
C ILE A 168 -6.09 -1.89 3.47
N SER A 169 -6.14 -2.95 2.67
CA SER A 169 -7.38 -3.49 2.14
C SER A 169 -8.35 -3.86 3.27
N GLU A 170 -7.85 -4.45 4.34
CA GLU A 170 -8.70 -4.84 5.46
C GLU A 170 -9.20 -3.64 6.28
N PHE A 171 -8.37 -2.61 6.46
CA PHE A 171 -8.81 -1.36 7.06
C PHE A 171 -9.91 -0.70 6.22
N VAL A 172 -9.70 -0.60 4.91
CA VAL A 172 -10.66 0.00 3.97
C VAL A 172 -11.99 -0.76 3.98
N VAL A 173 -11.95 -2.09 4.06
CA VAL A 173 -13.17 -2.90 4.18
C VAL A 173 -13.89 -2.68 5.52
N ALA A 174 -13.13 -2.54 6.61
CA ALA A 174 -13.70 -2.41 7.96
C ALA A 174 -14.26 -1.02 8.28
N ILE A 175 -13.56 0.03 7.85
CA ILE A 175 -13.83 1.43 8.26
C ILE A 175 -14.19 2.31 7.06
N GLY A 176 -13.67 1.98 5.88
CA GLY A 176 -13.81 2.76 4.67
C GLY A 176 -12.49 3.38 4.22
N ASP A 177 -12.46 3.79 2.95
CA ASP A 177 -11.32 4.48 2.36
C ASP A 177 -11.37 5.97 2.70
N LEU A 178 -10.93 6.34 3.90
CA LEU A 178 -10.99 7.72 4.40
C LEU A 178 -9.77 8.54 3.95
N ASP A 179 -9.88 9.87 4.05
CA ASP A 179 -8.73 10.76 3.88
C ASP A 179 -7.77 10.57 5.06
N VAL A 180 -6.54 10.14 4.76
CA VAL A 180 -5.53 9.82 5.76
C VAL A 180 -5.18 11.01 6.64
N ARG A 181 -5.29 12.23 6.13
CA ARG A 181 -5.00 13.46 6.89
C ARG A 181 -6.05 13.76 7.96
N LYS A 182 -7.25 13.20 7.79
CA LYS A 182 -8.38 13.36 8.71
C LYS A 182 -8.52 12.20 9.68
N LEU A 183 -7.74 11.13 9.50
CA LEU A 183 -7.76 10.00 10.41
C LEU A 183 -7.22 10.41 11.77
N THR A 184 -7.90 9.98 12.81
CA THR A 184 -7.50 10.19 14.19
C THR A 184 -7.25 8.85 14.88
N LYS A 185 -6.77 8.89 16.12
CA LYS A 185 -6.64 7.68 16.94
C LYS A 185 -7.97 6.95 17.11
N LYS A 186 -9.12 7.62 16.96
CA LYS A 186 -10.45 7.01 17.04
C LYS A 186 -10.60 5.90 15.98
N GLU A 187 -10.29 6.20 14.73
CA GLU A 187 -10.35 5.22 13.64
C GLU A 187 -9.30 4.11 13.84
N GLY A 188 -8.13 4.46 14.38
CA GLY A 188 -7.12 3.48 14.79
C GLY A 188 -7.63 2.48 15.84
N TYR A 189 -8.34 2.96 16.87
CA TYR A 189 -8.96 2.11 17.89
C TYR A 189 -10.16 1.33 17.35
N GLN A 190 -10.98 1.90 16.47
CA GLN A 190 -12.05 1.16 15.79
C GLN A 190 -11.49 -0.03 15.00
N PHE A 191 -10.36 0.16 14.32
CA PHE A 191 -9.71 -0.94 13.60
C PHE A 191 -9.17 -2.00 14.56
N ARG A 192 -8.58 -1.55 15.67
CA ARG A 192 -8.12 -2.44 16.74
C ARG A 192 -9.26 -3.27 17.33
N ASP A 193 -10.43 -2.68 17.55
CA ASP A 193 -11.60 -3.36 18.11
C ASP A 193 -12.14 -4.41 17.12
N LYS A 194 -12.22 -4.07 15.83
CA LYS A 194 -12.53 -5.04 14.77
C LYS A 194 -11.55 -6.23 14.78
N LEU A 195 -10.26 -5.96 14.92
CA LEU A 195 -9.24 -7.01 14.98
C LEU A 195 -9.38 -7.89 16.24
N ILE A 196 -9.82 -7.33 17.37
CA ILE A 196 -10.15 -8.10 18.57
C ILE A 196 -11.35 -9.03 18.29
N SER A 197 -12.41 -8.55 17.63
CA SER A 197 -13.53 -9.42 17.25
C SER A 197 -13.12 -10.55 16.30
N ASP A 198 -12.13 -10.33 15.43
CA ASP A 198 -11.58 -11.40 14.59
C ASP A 198 -10.72 -12.41 15.37
N ILE A 199 -10.11 -11.98 16.48
CA ILE A 199 -9.43 -12.89 17.42
C ILE A 199 -10.46 -13.72 18.20
N GLU A 200 -11.50 -13.08 18.73
CA GLU A 200 -12.58 -13.74 19.48
C GLU A 200 -13.32 -14.78 18.62
N SER A 201 -13.47 -14.50 17.32
CA SER A 201 -14.03 -15.46 16.36
C SER A 201 -13.04 -16.50 15.83
N GLY A 202 -11.80 -16.50 16.32
CA GLY A 202 -10.77 -17.48 15.95
C GLY A 202 -10.21 -17.34 14.52
N LYS A 203 -10.49 -16.24 13.82
CA LYS A 203 -10.02 -16.04 12.44
C LYS A 203 -8.53 -15.70 12.37
N ILE A 204 -8.02 -14.95 13.34
CA ILE A 204 -6.62 -14.51 13.40
C ILE A 204 -6.06 -14.58 14.83
N SER A 205 -4.74 -14.68 14.96
CA SER A 205 -4.06 -14.55 16.25
C SER A 205 -3.75 -13.09 16.62
N ALA A 206 -3.54 -12.82 17.91
CA ALA A 206 -3.10 -11.50 18.40
C ALA A 206 -1.81 -11.02 17.73
N SER A 207 -0.83 -11.92 17.51
CA SER A 207 0.39 -11.63 16.74
C SER A 207 0.07 -11.16 15.31
N THR A 208 -0.91 -11.76 14.66
CA THR A 208 -1.31 -11.41 13.28
C THR A 208 -2.02 -10.06 13.24
N ALA A 209 -2.92 -9.79 14.19
CA ALA A 209 -3.58 -8.50 14.34
C ALA A 209 -2.57 -7.36 14.58
N ASN A 210 -1.63 -7.55 15.51
CA ASN A 210 -0.59 -6.58 15.80
C ASN A 210 0.32 -6.30 14.58
N LYS A 211 0.60 -7.29 13.73
CA LYS A 211 1.34 -7.08 12.48
C LYS A 211 0.58 -6.19 11.50
N LYS A 212 -0.75 -6.33 11.40
CA LYS A 212 -1.58 -5.46 10.53
C LYS A 212 -1.51 -4.01 11.00
N ILE A 213 -1.69 -3.76 12.30
CA ILE A 213 -1.55 -2.41 12.89
C ILE A 213 -0.13 -1.85 12.65
N MET A 214 0.91 -2.67 12.87
CA MET A 214 2.30 -2.29 12.63
C MET A 214 2.55 -1.89 11.17
N HIS A 215 1.98 -2.61 10.20
CA HIS A 215 2.12 -2.26 8.79
C HIS A 215 1.49 -0.90 8.50
N LEU A 216 0.25 -0.67 8.91
CA LEU A 216 -0.43 0.63 8.75
C LEU A 216 0.38 1.76 9.39
N ARG A 217 0.77 1.59 10.66
CA ARG A 217 1.62 2.54 11.39
C ARG A 217 2.90 2.87 10.62
N LYS A 218 3.62 1.85 10.14
CA LYS A 218 4.87 2.03 9.40
C LYS A 218 4.69 2.88 8.14
N ILE A 219 3.66 2.61 7.36
CA ILE A 219 3.43 3.28 6.06
C ILE A 219 3.04 4.74 6.32
N ILE A 220 2.09 4.95 7.24
CA ILE A 220 1.63 6.29 7.59
C ILE A 220 2.75 7.12 8.21
N ASN A 221 3.57 6.56 9.10
CA ASN A 221 4.74 7.28 9.65
C ASN A 221 5.69 7.74 8.55
N ALA A 222 6.01 6.87 7.59
CA ALA A 222 6.93 7.23 6.50
C ALA A 222 6.36 8.31 5.57
N VAL A 223 5.05 8.30 5.31
CA VAL A 223 4.41 9.32 4.47
C VAL A 223 4.22 10.63 5.25
N PHE A 224 3.73 10.59 6.48
CA PHE A 224 3.54 11.80 7.29
C PHE A 224 4.87 12.49 7.57
N GLN A 225 5.94 11.76 7.89
CA GLN A 225 7.26 12.38 8.07
C GLN A 225 7.79 13.09 6.82
N ALA A 226 7.41 12.64 5.62
CA ALA A 226 7.86 13.23 4.37
C ALA A 226 6.96 14.38 3.88
N ASP A 227 5.65 14.21 3.99
CA ASP A 227 4.66 15.04 3.31
C ASP A 227 3.77 15.85 4.28
N TYR A 228 3.62 15.41 5.53
CA TYR A 228 2.71 15.98 6.55
C TYR A 228 3.29 15.89 7.98
N PRO A 229 4.48 16.48 8.24
CA PRO A 229 5.25 16.26 9.47
C PRO A 229 4.53 16.73 10.75
N GLU A 230 3.55 17.62 10.63
CA GLU A 230 2.69 18.11 11.70
C GLU A 230 1.61 17.12 12.14
N LEU A 231 1.28 16.13 11.31
CA LEU A 231 0.20 15.18 11.59
C LEU A 231 0.66 14.01 12.46
N VAL A 232 -0.20 13.63 13.39
CA VAL A 232 0.04 12.48 14.29
C VAL A 232 -0.52 11.22 13.65
N ASN A 233 0.26 10.14 13.67
CA ASN A 233 -0.17 8.88 13.11
C ASN A 233 -1.34 8.25 13.90
N PRO A 234 -2.50 8.00 13.25
CA PRO A 234 -3.70 7.43 13.89
C PRO A 234 -3.51 5.99 14.39
N PHE A 235 -2.52 5.27 13.87
CA PHE A 235 -2.23 3.88 14.22
C PHE A 235 -1.23 3.72 15.37
N GLU A 236 -0.83 4.80 16.04
CA GLU A 236 -0.11 4.77 17.33
C GLU A 236 -1.06 4.39 18.48
N VAL A 237 -1.68 3.23 18.34
CA VAL A 237 -2.60 2.60 19.30
C VAL A 237 -1.89 1.53 20.13
N LYS A 238 -2.44 1.23 21.31
CA LYS A 238 -1.92 0.19 22.19
C LYS A 238 -1.97 -1.17 21.50
N ALA A 239 -0.89 -1.95 21.61
CA ALA A 239 -0.85 -3.32 21.12
C ALA A 239 -1.97 -4.17 21.74
N ILE A 240 -2.45 -5.15 20.99
CA ILE A 240 -3.34 -6.19 21.52
C ILE A 240 -2.47 -7.17 22.32
N GLU A 241 -2.93 -7.56 23.49
CA GLU A 241 -2.20 -8.49 24.35
C GLU A 241 -2.10 -9.87 23.67
N ASP A 242 -0.91 -10.44 23.72
CA ASP A 242 -0.58 -11.72 23.05
C ASP A 242 -0.09 -12.69 24.13
N THR A 243 -1.04 -13.29 24.85
CA THR A 243 -0.80 -14.23 25.96
C THR A 243 -0.37 -15.60 25.42
N GLU A 244 -0.79 -15.96 24.21
CA GLU A 244 -0.44 -17.22 23.54
C GLU A 244 0.81 -17.09 22.67
N LYS A 245 1.96 -16.79 23.30
CA LYS A 245 3.25 -16.99 22.62
C LYS A 245 3.51 -18.49 22.50
N GLY A 246 2.93 -19.11 21.48
CA GLY A 246 3.17 -20.51 21.15
C GLY A 246 4.68 -20.78 21.03
N ARG A 247 5.23 -21.51 22.00
CA ARG A 247 6.58 -22.06 21.87
C ARG A 247 6.50 -23.16 20.83
N ARG A 248 7.22 -23.01 19.72
CA ARG A 248 7.39 -24.11 18.76
C ARG A 248 8.05 -25.26 19.51
N LYS A 249 7.40 -26.41 19.56
CA LYS A 249 7.97 -27.61 20.18
C LYS A 249 9.18 -28.05 19.35
N PRO A 250 10.31 -28.41 19.97
CA PRO A 250 11.38 -29.07 19.26
C PRO A 250 10.89 -30.44 18.76
N PHE A 251 11.50 -30.94 17.69
CA PHE A 251 11.30 -32.32 17.27
C PHE A 251 11.88 -33.27 18.33
N SER A 252 11.17 -34.37 18.59
CA SER A 252 11.66 -35.51 19.36
C SER A 252 12.65 -36.34 18.55
N GLU A 253 13.45 -37.17 19.23
CA GLU A 253 14.43 -38.06 18.58
C GLU A 253 13.76 -39.01 17.58
N ILE A 254 12.62 -39.58 17.96
CA ILE A 254 11.81 -40.47 17.09
C ILE A 254 11.35 -39.73 15.83
N GLU A 255 10.88 -38.48 15.96
CA GLU A 255 10.49 -37.68 14.78
C GLU A 255 11.69 -37.38 13.86
N ILE A 256 12.88 -37.15 14.42
CA ILE A 256 14.11 -36.92 13.65
C ILE A 256 14.54 -38.18 12.90
N GLU A 257 14.47 -39.35 13.55
CA GLU A 257 14.74 -40.65 12.93
C GLU A 257 13.78 -40.91 11.77
N ASP A 258 12.48 -40.75 11.99
CA ASP A 258 11.44 -40.88 10.97
C ASP A 258 11.67 -39.94 9.77
N ILE A 259 12.02 -38.68 10.04
CA ILE A 259 12.31 -37.69 9.00
C ILE A 259 13.54 -38.11 8.18
N THR A 260 14.57 -38.63 8.85
CA THR A 260 15.83 -39.05 8.21
C THR A 260 15.63 -40.29 7.35
N GLU A 261 14.88 -41.28 7.82
CA GLU A 261 14.54 -42.48 7.05
C GLU A 261 13.71 -42.13 5.81
N LYS A 262 12.71 -41.25 5.96
CA LYS A 262 11.91 -40.75 4.84
C LYS A 262 12.73 -39.96 3.84
N LEU A 263 13.73 -39.20 4.29
CA LEU A 263 14.65 -38.47 3.41
C LEU A 263 15.52 -39.40 2.56
N HIS A 264 15.98 -40.52 3.12
CA HIS A 264 16.79 -41.50 2.41
C HIS A 264 15.98 -42.33 1.41
N SER A 265 14.77 -42.74 1.80
CA SER A 265 13.88 -43.58 0.98
C SER A 265 13.14 -42.81 -0.12
N ASN A 266 12.97 -41.48 0.00
CA ASN A 266 12.33 -40.67 -1.02
C ASN A 266 13.28 -40.25 -2.15
N ASN A 267 12.71 -40.14 -3.35
CA ASN A 267 13.39 -39.62 -4.55
C ASN A 267 13.42 -38.09 -4.57
N VAL A 268 13.89 -37.47 -3.48
CA VAL A 268 14.17 -36.02 -3.43
C VAL A 268 15.58 -35.74 -3.92
N ASN A 269 15.81 -34.54 -4.46
CA ASN A 269 17.11 -34.16 -4.97
C ASN A 269 18.18 -34.07 -3.87
N ASP A 270 19.45 -34.24 -4.26
CA ASP A 270 20.57 -34.27 -3.31
C ASP A 270 20.76 -32.93 -2.59
N GLN A 271 20.40 -31.81 -3.23
CA GLN A 271 20.49 -30.49 -2.61
C GLN A 271 19.53 -30.38 -1.41
N LEU A 272 18.32 -30.90 -1.51
CA LEU A 272 17.36 -30.88 -0.40
C LEU A 272 17.81 -31.80 0.73
N LYS A 273 18.34 -32.98 0.41
CA LYS A 273 18.93 -33.90 1.40
C LYS A 273 20.06 -33.22 2.16
N ALA A 274 20.99 -32.57 1.44
CA ALA A 274 22.10 -31.84 2.04
C ALA A 274 21.63 -30.67 2.91
N ILE A 275 20.68 -29.85 2.45
CA ILE A 275 20.14 -28.72 3.23
C ILE A 275 19.50 -29.22 4.54
N MET A 276 18.70 -30.29 4.49
CA MET A 276 18.09 -30.84 5.68
C MET A 276 19.16 -31.37 6.65
N PHE A 277 20.07 -32.21 6.15
CA PHE A 277 21.14 -32.79 6.96
C PHE A 277 21.98 -31.71 7.65
N VAL A 278 22.50 -30.75 6.89
CA VAL A 278 23.31 -29.65 7.43
C VAL A 278 22.50 -28.79 8.41
N SER A 279 21.22 -28.55 8.16
CA SER A 279 20.39 -27.74 9.07
C SER A 279 20.21 -28.38 10.46
N MET A 280 20.19 -29.72 10.54
CA MET A 280 20.04 -30.45 11.81
C MET A 280 21.23 -30.23 12.74
N PHE A 281 22.46 -30.18 12.19
CA PHE A 281 23.69 -30.11 12.99
C PHE A 281 24.22 -28.69 13.19
N THR A 282 23.85 -27.73 12.33
CA THR A 282 24.41 -26.37 12.36
C THR A 282 23.44 -25.30 12.87
N GLY A 283 22.14 -25.61 12.91
CA GLY A 283 21.09 -24.62 13.19
C GLY A 283 20.99 -23.50 12.15
N ALA A 284 21.60 -23.67 10.97
CA ALA A 284 21.48 -22.74 9.86
C ALA A 284 20.09 -22.80 9.22
N GLY A 285 19.55 -21.64 8.84
CA GLY A 285 18.23 -21.58 8.22
C GLY A 285 18.24 -22.06 6.76
N CYS A 286 17.11 -22.56 6.26
CA CYS A 286 17.02 -23.07 4.89
C CYS A 286 17.46 -22.05 3.82
N LYS A 287 17.13 -20.76 3.98
CA LYS A 287 17.59 -19.70 3.05
C LYS A 287 19.10 -19.47 3.13
N GLU A 288 19.71 -19.66 4.30
CA GLU A 288 21.16 -19.54 4.45
C GLU A 288 21.84 -20.66 3.68
N LEU A 289 21.42 -21.92 3.90
CA LEU A 289 21.99 -23.09 3.23
C LEU A 289 21.74 -23.13 1.72
N ALA A 290 20.54 -22.77 1.27
CA ALA A 290 20.19 -22.77 -0.15
C ALA A 290 20.94 -21.72 -0.99
N LEU A 291 21.64 -20.77 -0.36
CA LEU A 291 22.41 -19.70 -1.02
C LEU A 291 23.91 -19.83 -0.76
N LEU A 292 24.40 -21.01 -0.34
CA LEU A 292 25.82 -21.25 -0.18
C LEU A 292 26.53 -21.40 -1.53
N THR A 293 27.77 -20.96 -1.56
CA THR A 293 28.75 -21.25 -2.60
C THR A 293 29.82 -22.18 -2.06
N SER A 294 30.62 -22.79 -2.93
CA SER A 294 31.77 -23.60 -2.51
C SER A 294 32.72 -22.82 -1.59
N SER A 295 32.90 -21.52 -1.85
CA SER A 295 33.76 -20.64 -1.03
C SER A 295 33.27 -20.39 0.40
N ASP A 296 32.00 -20.71 0.67
CA ASP A 296 31.41 -20.56 2.01
C ASP A 296 31.62 -21.80 2.89
N ILE A 297 32.08 -22.93 2.32
CA ILE A 297 32.31 -24.18 3.03
C ILE A 297 33.81 -24.32 3.32
N VAL A 298 34.18 -24.34 4.61
CA VAL A 298 35.57 -24.43 5.03
C VAL A 298 35.80 -25.75 5.73
N LEU A 299 36.47 -26.68 5.05
CA LEU A 299 36.77 -28.02 5.57
C LEU A 299 38.17 -28.11 6.20
N ASP A 300 39.13 -27.33 5.71
CA ASP A 300 40.54 -27.40 6.13
C ASP A 300 40.88 -26.50 7.34
N ALA A 301 39.90 -26.24 8.21
CA ALA A 301 40.11 -25.47 9.45
C ALA A 301 40.14 -26.42 10.66
N ASP A 302 40.79 -26.00 11.75
CA ASP A 302 40.80 -26.75 13.02
C ASP A 302 39.39 -27.18 13.47
N ILE A 303 38.40 -26.33 13.18
CA ILE A 303 36.97 -26.64 13.27
C ILE A 303 36.32 -26.29 11.92
N PRO A 304 35.91 -27.30 11.13
CA PRO A 304 35.17 -27.10 9.89
C PRO A 304 33.89 -26.29 10.14
N HIS A 305 33.61 -25.32 9.28
CA HIS A 305 32.49 -24.40 9.48
C HIS A 305 31.91 -23.88 8.17
N ILE A 306 30.69 -23.35 8.27
CA ILE A 306 30.01 -22.67 7.16
C ILE A 306 30.04 -21.16 7.40
N ARG A 307 30.54 -20.40 6.43
CA ARG A 307 30.56 -18.94 6.45
C ARG A 307 29.25 -18.36 5.94
N ILE A 308 28.49 -17.70 6.81
CA ILE A 308 27.28 -16.97 6.46
C ILE A 308 27.63 -15.49 6.30
N LYS A 309 28.08 -15.13 5.10
CA LYS A 309 28.40 -13.75 4.67
C LYS A 309 27.75 -13.41 3.31
N PRO A 310 27.75 -12.14 2.87
CA PRO A 310 27.33 -11.81 1.51
C PRO A 310 28.16 -12.55 0.46
N ASN A 311 27.50 -13.05 -0.58
CA ASN A 311 28.12 -13.76 -1.70
C ASN A 311 27.31 -13.48 -2.99
N GLU A 312 27.63 -14.17 -4.09
CA GLU A 312 26.96 -14.03 -5.38
C GLU A 312 25.43 -14.18 -5.31
N PHE A 313 24.93 -15.10 -4.47
CA PHE A 313 23.50 -15.39 -4.33
C PHE A 313 22.86 -14.74 -3.10
N ARG A 314 23.66 -14.16 -2.20
CA ARG A 314 23.24 -13.60 -0.92
C ARG A 314 23.70 -12.16 -0.78
N THR A 315 22.80 -11.23 -1.06
CA THR A 315 23.08 -9.78 -0.99
C THR A 315 23.16 -9.24 0.44
N LYS A 316 22.51 -9.89 1.41
CA LYS A 316 22.46 -9.44 2.80
C LYS A 316 22.30 -10.61 3.78
N VAL A 317 23.02 -10.53 4.91
CA VAL A 317 22.86 -11.44 6.06
C VAL A 317 21.92 -10.80 7.09
N LYS A 318 21.09 -11.62 7.74
CA LYS A 318 20.20 -11.17 8.81
C LYS A 318 21.05 -10.60 9.95
N GLY A 319 20.81 -9.36 10.38
CA GLY A 319 21.57 -8.70 11.46
C GLY A 319 22.92 -8.08 11.04
N GLY A 320 23.30 -8.13 9.76
CA GLY A 320 24.45 -7.38 9.23
C GLY A 320 25.85 -7.94 9.52
N GLY A 321 26.00 -8.82 10.51
CA GLY A 321 27.29 -9.48 10.80
C GLY A 321 27.52 -10.76 9.99
N GLU A 322 28.79 -11.05 9.73
CA GLU A 322 29.25 -12.37 9.31
C GLU A 322 29.11 -13.37 10.47
N ARG A 323 28.76 -14.62 10.17
CA ARG A 323 28.60 -15.66 11.17
C ARG A 323 29.24 -16.95 10.69
N HIS A 324 29.86 -17.67 11.60
CA HIS A 324 30.30 -19.04 11.36
C HIS A 324 29.28 -19.98 12.01
N ARG A 325 28.93 -21.05 11.31
CA ARG A 325 28.00 -22.08 11.75
C ARG A 325 28.66 -23.43 11.78
#